data_AF-A0A6P0YEQ8-F1
#
_entry.id   AF-A0A6P0YEQ8-F1
#
_cell.length_a   1.000
_cell.length_b   1.000
_cell.length_c   1.000
_cell.angle_alpha   90.00
_cell.angle_beta   90.00
_cell.angle_gamma   90.00
#
_symmetry.space_group_name_H-M   'P 1'
#
loop_
_entity.id
_entity.type
_entity.pdbx_description
1 polymer ?
#
loop_
_entity_poly.entity_id
_entity_poly.type
_entity_poly.pdbx_seq_one_letter_code
_entity_poly.pdbx_strand_id
1 'polypeptide(L)'
;MNMFFPLAPRYRLDDESPWLERIDPTRNYWIHINGEKALTAVIPGFTVSSTDEFKQNIFQFRDLEPGAHIKIERASETCYIYCISQNCYAVECYFNKSLVWHLFDKETLESLLMTSHPDWKCASSHIELGQQMLARSLQVSTTA
;
A
#
# COMPACT_ATOMS: atom_id res chain seq x y z
N MET A 1 22.77 -18.31 14.85
CA MET A 1 21.40 -17.78 14.69
C MET A 1 21.15 -17.62 13.20
N ASN A 2 20.34 -18.49 12.60
CA ASN A 2 19.86 -18.26 11.24
C ASN A 2 18.91 -17.08 11.29
N MET A 3 19.41 -15.92 10.89
CA MET A 3 18.59 -14.75 10.63
C MET A 3 17.73 -15.14 9.43
N PHE A 4 16.48 -15.53 9.68
CA PHE A 4 15.48 -15.60 8.63
C PHE A 4 15.42 -14.19 8.05
N PHE A 5 16.00 -14.00 6.88
CA PHE A 5 15.61 -12.93 5.99
C PHE A 5 14.30 -13.41 5.36
N PRO A 6 13.11 -13.01 5.86
CA PRO A 6 11.94 -13.17 5.02
C PRO A 6 12.26 -12.45 3.71
N LEU A 7 12.07 -13.14 2.59
CA LEU A 7 12.09 -12.54 1.26
C LEU A 7 11.01 -11.46 1.24
N ALA A 8 11.40 -10.25 1.64
CA ALA A 8 10.51 -9.11 1.70
C ALA A 8 10.62 -8.43 0.33
N PRO A 9 9.55 -8.46 -0.49
CA PRO A 9 9.56 -7.83 -1.79
C PRO A 9 10.01 -6.39 -1.68
N ARG A 10 10.98 -6.00 -2.51
CA ARG A 10 11.52 -4.64 -2.53
C ARG A 10 11.03 -3.93 -3.76
N TYR A 11 10.43 -2.76 -3.56
CA TYR A 11 9.84 -1.94 -4.61
C TYR A 11 10.58 -0.62 -4.73
N ARG A 12 10.85 -0.23 -5.97
CA ARG A 12 11.45 1.06 -6.31
C ARG A 12 10.71 1.69 -7.49
N LEU A 13 10.76 3.01 -7.62
CA LEU A 13 10.18 3.71 -8.77
C LEU A 13 10.91 3.41 -10.08
N ASP A 14 12.21 3.17 -10.03
CA ASP A 14 13.09 2.90 -11.18
C ASP A 14 13.16 1.42 -11.56
N ASP A 15 12.30 0.58 -10.98
CA ASP A 15 12.33 -0.86 -11.20
C ASP A 15 11.88 -1.21 -12.62
N GLU A 16 12.63 -2.09 -13.30
CA GLU A 16 12.33 -2.50 -14.67
C GLU A 16 11.06 -3.38 -14.74
N SER A 17 10.66 -3.95 -13.61
CA SER A 17 9.43 -4.73 -13.47
C SER A 17 8.28 -3.88 -12.92
N PRO A 18 7.13 -3.76 -13.63
CA PRO A 18 5.99 -3.02 -13.15
C PRO A 18 5.33 -3.76 -11.99
N TRP A 19 5.67 -3.37 -10.76
CA TRP A 19 5.11 -3.93 -9.54
C TRP A 19 3.83 -3.22 -9.11
N LEU A 20 3.67 -1.93 -9.42
CA LEU A 20 2.43 -1.21 -9.15
C LEU A 20 1.44 -1.49 -10.28
N GLU A 21 0.40 -2.25 -9.98
CA GLU A 21 -0.64 -2.56 -10.95
C GLU A 21 -1.59 -1.36 -11.11
N ARG A 22 -2.07 -0.81 -9.99
CA ARG A 22 -3.02 0.31 -9.97
C ARG A 22 -3.21 0.88 -8.57
N ILE A 23 -3.86 2.03 -8.54
CA ILE A 23 -4.40 2.66 -7.33
C ILE A 23 -5.90 2.83 -7.55
N ASP A 24 -6.72 2.30 -6.64
CA ASP A 24 -8.18 2.34 -6.76
C ASP A 24 -8.78 3.63 -6.16
N PRO A 25 -10.08 3.91 -6.38
CA PRO A 25 -10.72 5.11 -5.84
C PRO A 25 -10.69 5.21 -4.30
N THR A 26 -10.66 4.07 -3.61
CA THR A 26 -10.53 3.96 -2.15
C THR A 26 -9.09 4.04 -1.66
N ARG A 27 -8.14 4.38 -2.55
CA ARG A 27 -6.71 4.53 -2.27
C ARG A 27 -6.04 3.23 -1.84
N ASN A 28 -6.51 2.06 -2.27
CA ASN A 28 -5.69 0.86 -2.17
C ASN A 28 -4.64 0.85 -3.27
N TYR A 29 -3.43 0.44 -2.91
CA TYR A 29 -2.34 0.16 -3.83
C TYR A 29 -2.34 -1.33 -4.14
N TRP A 30 -2.58 -1.66 -5.39
CA TRP A 30 -2.58 -3.03 -5.88
C TRP A 30 -1.19 -3.30 -6.45
N ILE A 31 -0.46 -4.22 -5.82
CA ILE A 31 0.93 -4.49 -6.15
C ILE A 31 1.15 -5.96 -6.49
N HIS A 32 1.96 -6.21 -7.52
CA HIS A 32 2.47 -7.53 -7.85
C HIS A 32 3.64 -7.87 -6.93
N ILE A 33 3.56 -9.00 -6.24
CA ILE A 33 4.59 -9.47 -5.31
C ILE A 33 5.81 -9.86 -6.12
N ASN A 34 6.94 -9.17 -5.94
CA ASN A 34 8.17 -9.36 -6.73
C ASN A 34 7.94 -9.28 -8.25
N GLY A 35 6.96 -8.49 -8.71
CA GLY A 35 6.62 -8.37 -10.13
C GLY A 35 5.83 -9.56 -10.71
N GLU A 36 5.50 -10.58 -9.90
CA GLU A 36 4.68 -11.72 -10.35
C GLU A 36 3.21 -11.33 -10.47
N LYS A 37 2.68 -11.34 -11.69
CA LYS A 37 1.30 -10.91 -11.99
C LYS A 37 0.24 -11.83 -11.38
N ALA A 38 0.57 -13.10 -11.15
CA ALA A 38 -0.33 -14.04 -10.50
C ALA A 38 -0.47 -13.80 -8.98
N LEU A 39 0.44 -13.01 -8.38
CA LEU A 39 0.48 -12.75 -6.94
C LEU A 39 0.28 -11.27 -6.69
N THR A 40 -0.95 -10.88 -6.31
CA THR A 40 -1.28 -9.48 -6.02
C THR A 40 -1.58 -9.28 -4.54
N ALA A 41 -0.91 -8.30 -3.93
CA ALA A 41 -1.21 -7.80 -2.59
C ALA A 41 -1.94 -6.46 -2.67
N VAL A 42 -2.74 -6.18 -1.65
CA VAL A 42 -3.47 -4.91 -1.50
C VAL A 42 -2.91 -4.21 -0.26
N ILE A 43 -2.38 -3.01 -0.47
CA ILE A 43 -1.86 -2.16 0.61
C ILE A 43 -2.75 -0.93 0.76
N PRO A 44 -3.22 -0.61 1.97
CA PRO A 44 -3.98 0.61 2.19
C PRO A 44 -3.07 1.85 2.19
N GLY A 45 -3.46 2.87 1.43
CA GLY A 45 -2.97 4.24 1.58
C GLY A 45 -3.71 5.06 2.65
N PHE A 46 -3.28 6.30 2.90
CA PHE A 46 -4.05 7.19 3.78
C PHE A 46 -5.40 7.56 3.17
N THR A 47 -6.40 7.67 4.04
CA THR A 47 -7.65 8.38 3.77
C THR A 47 -7.63 9.63 4.62
N VAL A 48 -7.83 10.79 4.00
CA VAL A 48 -7.78 12.09 4.67
C VAL A 48 -9.04 12.87 4.36
N SER A 49 -9.53 13.62 5.33
CA SER A 49 -10.72 14.46 5.24
C SER A 49 -10.39 15.90 4.83
N SER A 50 -9.11 16.29 4.89
CA SER A 50 -8.65 17.64 4.54
C SER A 50 -7.21 17.68 4.02
N THR A 51 -6.86 18.78 3.35
CA THR A 51 -5.49 19.04 2.90
C THR A 51 -4.50 19.22 4.07
N ASP A 52 -4.97 19.73 5.22
CA ASP A 52 -4.11 19.90 6.39
C ASP A 52 -3.79 18.56 7.06
N GLU A 53 -4.78 17.67 7.16
CA GLU A 53 -4.56 16.29 7.60
C GLU A 53 -3.59 15.54 6.67
N PHE A 54 -3.76 15.71 5.35
CA PHE A 54 -2.79 15.20 4.37
C PHE A 54 -1.37 15.67 4.67
N LYS A 55 -1.16 16.98 4.80
CA LYS A 55 0.17 17.55 5.09
C LYS A 55 0.74 17.00 6.39
N GLN A 56 -0.07 16.91 7.44
CA GLN A 56 0.36 16.36 8.73
C GLN A 56 0.82 14.90 8.60
N ASN A 57 0.07 14.06 7.90
CA ASN A 57 0.44 12.66 7.68
C ASN A 57 1.74 12.54 6.86
N ILE A 58 1.93 13.39 5.85
CA ILE A 58 3.17 13.42 5.06
C ILE A 58 4.36 13.91 5.89
N PHE A 59 4.19 14.93 6.73
CA PHE A 59 5.26 15.38 7.64
C PHE A 59 5.63 14.29 8.65
N GLN A 60 4.64 13.63 9.27
CA GLN A 60 4.88 12.50 10.17
C GLN A 60 5.65 11.37 9.49
N PHE A 61 5.32 11.04 8.23
CA PHE A 61 6.08 10.05 7.46
C PHE A 61 7.52 10.51 7.18
N ARG A 62 7.73 11.79 6.83
CA ARG A 62 9.07 12.32 6.51
C ARG A 62 9.98 12.38 7.72
N ASP A 63 9.42 12.59 8.91
CA ASP A 63 10.09 12.68 10.21
C ASP A 63 10.23 11.30 10.91
N LEU A 64 9.88 10.21 10.22
CA LEU A 64 9.93 8.86 10.80
C LEU A 64 11.39 8.39 10.99
N GLU A 65 11.81 8.29 12.24
CA GLU A 65 13.12 7.75 12.64
C GLU A 65 13.17 6.21 12.56
N PRO A 66 14.35 5.61 12.34
CA PRO A 66 14.51 4.15 12.38
C PRO A 66 13.97 3.52 13.67
N GLY A 67 13.15 2.48 13.53
CA GLY A 67 12.45 1.80 14.62
C GLY A 67 11.07 2.39 14.95
N ALA A 68 10.74 3.58 14.44
CA ALA A 68 9.41 4.17 14.60
C ALA A 68 8.44 3.68 13.52
N HIS A 69 7.15 3.89 13.76
CA HIS A 69 6.09 3.54 12.84
C HIS A 69 4.95 4.56 12.85
N ILE A 70 4.19 4.60 11.76
CA ILE A 70 2.90 5.29 11.67
C ILE A 70 1.81 4.28 11.36
N LYS A 71 0.61 4.59 11.83
CA LYS A 71 -0.57 3.76 11.66
C LYS A 71 -1.44 4.34 10.54
N ILE A 72 -1.89 3.47 9.65
CA ILE A 72 -2.95 3.75 8.68
C ILE A 72 -4.22 3.09 9.21
N GLU A 73 -5.16 3.90 9.65
CA GLU A 73 -6.48 3.43 10.08
C GLU A 73 -7.51 3.62 8.97
N ARG A 74 -8.21 2.53 8.65
CA ARG A 74 -9.38 2.54 7.77
C ARG A 74 -10.54 1.87 8.47
N ALA A 75 -11.76 2.12 7.96
CA ALA A 75 -12.97 1.57 8.52
C ALA A 75 -12.97 0.03 8.63
N SER A 76 -12.30 -0.67 7.70
CA SER A 76 -12.27 -2.13 7.62
C SER A 76 -10.93 -2.76 8.02
N GLU A 77 -9.85 -1.98 8.15
CA GLU A 77 -8.50 -2.51 8.30
C GLU A 77 -7.56 -1.52 8.98
N THR A 78 -6.52 -2.05 9.59
CA THR A 78 -5.40 -1.29 10.12
C THR A 78 -4.12 -1.83 9.48
N CYS A 79 -3.23 -0.91 9.13
CA CYS A 79 -1.92 -1.21 8.58
C CYS A 79 -0.88 -0.30 9.24
N TYR A 80 0.36 -0.74 9.26
CA TYR A 80 1.49 0.01 9.80
C TYR A 80 2.55 0.23 8.73
N ILE A 81 3.15 1.42 8.74
CA ILE A 81 4.37 1.74 8.01
C ILE A 81 5.49 1.85 9.05
N TYR A 82 6.49 0.99 8.96
CA TYR A 82 7.66 0.97 9.82
C TYR A 82 8.86 1.58 9.09
N CYS A 83 9.61 2.46 9.74
CA CYS A 83 10.94 2.86 9.28
C CYS A 83 11.93 1.81 9.82
N ILE A 84 12.39 0.90 8.97
CA ILE A 84 13.32 -0.17 9.37
C ILE A 84 14.73 0.39 9.52
N SER A 85 15.13 1.24 8.58
CA SER A 85 16.40 1.95 8.58
C SER A 85 16.31 3.18 7.66
N GLN A 86 17.40 3.94 7.58
CA GLN A 86 17.50 5.02 6.60
C GLN A 86 17.14 4.51 5.19
N ASN A 87 16.15 5.15 4.55
CA ASN A 87 15.65 4.82 3.22
C ASN A 87 15.13 3.37 3.04
N CYS A 88 14.63 2.75 4.11
CA CYS A 88 14.01 1.43 4.08
C CYS A 88 12.76 1.40 4.96
N TYR A 89 11.61 1.30 4.32
CA TYR A 89 10.30 1.30 4.98
C TYR A 89 9.59 -0.01 4.70
N ALA A 90 8.96 -0.58 5.71
CA ALA A 90 8.13 -1.77 5.59
C ALA A 90 6.66 -1.39 5.75
N VAL A 91 5.81 -1.85 4.85
CA VAL A 91 4.36 -1.76 4.98
C VAL A 91 3.81 -3.16 5.18
N GLU A 92 3.06 -3.37 6.24
CA GLU A 92 2.46 -4.67 6.53
C GLU A 92 1.16 -4.87 5.77
N CYS A 93 0.95 -6.07 5.24
CA CYS A 93 -0.36 -6.48 4.74
C CYS A 93 -0.57 -7.98 4.96
N TYR A 94 -1.81 -8.43 4.78
CA TYR A 94 -2.13 -9.85 4.80
C TYR A 94 -2.22 -10.39 3.38
N PHE A 95 -1.41 -11.40 3.06
CA PHE A 95 -1.50 -12.17 1.83
C PHE A 95 -1.74 -13.65 2.16
N ASN A 96 -2.81 -14.24 1.64
CA ASN A 96 -3.22 -15.62 1.96
C ASN A 96 -3.23 -15.93 3.48
N LYS A 97 -3.80 -15.02 4.28
CA LYS A 97 -3.87 -15.08 5.76
C LYS A 97 -2.51 -15.03 6.48
N SER A 98 -1.42 -14.79 5.75
CA SER A 98 -0.09 -14.60 6.32
C SER A 98 0.27 -13.13 6.35
N LEU A 99 0.86 -12.67 7.46
CA LEU A 99 1.42 -11.32 7.53
C LEU A 99 2.67 -11.25 6.66
N VAL A 100 2.68 -10.30 5.72
CA VAL A 100 3.79 -10.06 4.79
C VAL A 100 4.21 -8.60 4.90
N TRP A 101 5.50 -8.35 4.78
CA TRP A 101 6.07 -7.01 4.74
C TRP A 101 6.56 -6.69 3.34
N HIS A 102 6.09 -5.56 2.83
CA HIS A 102 6.49 -5.00 1.55
C HIS A 102 7.48 -3.86 1.81
N LEU A 103 8.68 -3.96 1.23
CA LEU A 103 9.75 -2.98 1.44
C LEU A 103 9.77 -1.93 0.35
N PHE A 104 9.86 -0.68 0.75
CA PHE A 104 9.95 0.46 -0.13
C PHE A 104 11.14 1.32 0.27
N ASP A 105 11.76 1.99 -0.69
CA ASP A 105 12.55 3.17 -0.38
C ASP A 105 11.63 4.37 -0.07
N LYS A 106 12.23 5.46 0.43
CA LYS A 106 11.49 6.65 0.85
C LYS A 106 10.71 7.25 -0.30
N GLU A 107 11.35 7.43 -1.45
CA GLU A 107 10.78 8.11 -2.61
C GLU A 107 9.57 7.35 -3.16
N THR A 108 9.69 6.02 -3.23
CA THR A 108 8.63 5.14 -3.71
C THR A 108 7.42 5.17 -2.79
N LEU A 109 7.62 5.01 -1.48
CA LEU A 109 6.51 5.03 -0.53
C LEU A 109 5.89 6.42 -0.45
N GLU A 110 6.70 7.47 -0.43
CA GLU A 110 6.21 8.85 -0.43
C GLU A 110 5.33 9.14 -1.64
N SER A 111 5.75 8.69 -2.83
CA SER A 111 4.98 8.84 -4.07
C SER A 111 3.63 8.13 -4.00
N LEU A 112 3.57 6.95 -3.38
CA LEU A 112 2.29 6.28 -3.12
C LEU A 112 1.43 7.11 -2.16
N LEU A 113 1.99 7.57 -1.04
CA LEU A 113 1.27 8.36 -0.04
C LEU A 113 0.77 9.71 -0.58
N MET A 114 1.45 10.30 -1.57
CA MET A 114 0.96 11.51 -2.25
C MET A 114 -0.42 11.33 -2.89
N THR A 115 -0.81 10.10 -3.25
CA THR A 115 -2.13 9.83 -3.83
C THR A 115 -3.28 10.03 -2.84
N SER A 116 -2.98 10.16 -1.56
CA SER A 116 -3.97 10.50 -0.53
C SER A 116 -4.40 11.97 -0.57
N HIS A 117 -3.77 12.84 -1.37
CA HIS A 117 -4.21 14.22 -1.51
C HIS A 117 -5.70 14.31 -1.93
N PRO A 118 -6.52 15.22 -1.34
CA PRO A 118 -7.94 15.34 -1.68
C PRO A 118 -8.22 15.56 -3.17
N ASP A 119 -7.38 16.34 -3.85
CA ASP A 119 -7.51 16.60 -5.29
C ASP A 119 -6.98 15.48 -6.18
N TRP A 120 -6.40 14.41 -5.63
CA TRP A 120 -5.96 13.28 -6.44
C TRP A 120 -7.16 12.61 -7.10
N LYS A 121 -7.03 12.37 -8.41
CA LYS A 121 -8.06 11.71 -9.21
C LYS A 121 -7.53 10.35 -9.67
N CYS A 122 -8.34 9.33 -9.42
CA CYS A 122 -8.09 8.01 -9.95
C CYS A 122 -8.13 8.06 -11.49
N ALA A 123 -7.20 7.37 -12.14
CA ALA A 123 -7.24 7.21 -13.59
C ALA A 123 -8.54 6.49 -14.00
N SER A 124 -9.17 6.93 -15.09
CA SER A 124 -10.47 6.43 -15.55
C SER A 124 -10.46 4.91 -15.75
N SER A 125 -9.35 4.37 -16.27
CA SER A 125 -9.12 2.93 -16.49
C SER A 125 -9.07 2.10 -15.22
N HIS A 126 -8.85 2.71 -14.05
CA HIS A 126 -8.76 2.01 -12.76
C HIS A 126 -10.10 1.96 -12.01
N ILE A 127 -11.11 2.70 -12.48
CA ILE A 127 -12.46 2.75 -11.88
C ILE A 127 -13.22 1.42 -12.12
N GLU A 128 -13.06 0.83 -13.31
CA GLU A 128 -13.80 -0.36 -13.74
C GLU A 128 -13.48 -1.59 -12.87
N LEU A 129 -12.30 -1.64 -12.26
CA LEU A 129 -11.87 -2.83 -11.53
C LEU A 129 -12.42 -2.89 -10.10
N GLY A 130 -12.63 -1.73 -9.47
CA GLY A 130 -13.40 -1.65 -8.22
C GLY A 130 -14.82 -2.19 -8.41
N GLN A 131 -15.43 -1.91 -9.56
CA GLN A 131 -16.74 -2.45 -9.93
C GLN A 131 -16.69 -3.96 -10.22
N GLN A 132 -15.68 -4.44 -10.94
CA GLN A 132 -15.50 -5.87 -11.22
C GLN A 132 -15.27 -6.68 -9.94
N MET A 133 -14.56 -6.13 -8.95
CA MET A 133 -14.30 -6.83 -7.68
C MET A 133 -15.47 -6.76 -6.71
N LEU A 134 -16.20 -5.64 -6.63
CA LEU A 134 -17.50 -5.59 -5.94
C LEU A 134 -18.45 -6.67 -6.52
N ALA A 135 -18.50 -6.80 -7.84
CA ALA A 135 -19.27 -7.84 -8.51
C ALA A 135 -18.79 -9.26 -8.13
N ARG A 136 -17.48 -9.50 -8.06
CA ARG A 136 -16.93 -10.80 -7.59
C ARG A 136 -17.22 -11.08 -6.12
N SER A 137 -17.11 -10.10 -5.22
CA SER A 137 -17.44 -10.27 -3.80
C SER A 137 -18.93 -10.53 -3.57
N LEU A 138 -19.81 -9.89 -4.35
CA LEU A 138 -21.26 -10.12 -4.32
C LEU A 138 -21.63 -11.52 -4.83
N GLN A 139 -20.96 -12.02 -5.86
CA GLN A 139 -21.14 -13.40 -6.35
C GLN A 139 -20.73 -14.45 -5.31
N VAL A 140 -19.64 -14.23 -4.57
CA VAL A 140 -19.23 -15.11 -3.46
C VAL A 140 -20.24 -15.06 -2.31
N SER A 141 -20.90 -13.92 -2.08
CA SER A 141 -21.89 -13.75 -0.99
C SER A 141 -23.25 -14.40 -1.28
N THR A 142 -23.54 -14.76 -2.54
CA THR A 142 -24.84 -15.32 -2.95
C THR A 142 -24.81 -16.86 -3.04
N THR A 143 -23.68 -17.49 -2.73
CA THR A 143 -23.51 -18.95 -2.71
C THR A 143 -23.34 -19.54 -1.30
N ALA A 144 -23.71 -18.78 -0.26
CA ALA A 144 -23.79 -19.25 1.13
C ALA A 144 -25.22 -19.71 1.48
#